data_AF-A0A2G8LEV8-F1
#
_entry.id   AF-A0A2G8LEV8-F1
#
_cell.length_a   1.000
_cell.length_b   1.000
_cell.length_c   1.000
_cell.angle_alpha   90.00
_cell.angle_beta   90.00
_cell.angle_gamma   90.00
#
_symmetry.space_group_name_H-M   'P 1'
#
loop_
_entity.id
_entity.type
_entity.pdbx_description
1 polymer ?
#
loop_
_entity_poly.entity_id
_entity_poly.type
_entity_poly.pdbx_seq_one_letter_code
_entity_poly.pdbx_strand_id
1 'polypeptide(L)'
;MKQWIDIKACLHCGADVIVNLALKERHSRLTSYRAELMEFGLVHILLGLVSFLLFLDGCHSQKKAFPKDQSDKKPNIIFILTDDQDVTMNGITPMKQTQKLIGDAGMTFTNMFASTPICCPSRSSILTGNYIHNHNAVNNTIQGHCSSTEWQNGPEKNTFAAHLKAENYTTFFAGKYLNQVSGRKSVLVNNTA
;
A
#
# COMPACT_ATOMS: atom_id res chain seq x y z
N MET A 1 4.89 -20.73 -8.52
CA MET A 1 6.30 -20.64 -8.99
C MET A 1 6.90 -19.32 -8.50
N LYS A 2 8.23 -19.16 -8.62
CA LYS A 2 9.06 -18.02 -8.13
C LYS A 2 8.41 -16.66 -8.46
N GLN A 3 8.15 -15.74 -7.52
CA GLN A 3 9.03 -14.95 -6.63
C GLN A 3 9.47 -13.62 -7.28
N TRP A 4 9.59 -12.58 -6.42
CA TRP A 4 10.13 -11.22 -6.60
C TRP A 4 9.10 -10.09 -6.75
N ILE A 5 9.27 -9.10 -5.87
CA ILE A 5 8.59 -7.80 -5.80
C ILE A 5 9.40 -6.82 -6.63
N ASP A 6 8.74 -5.91 -7.34
CA ASP A 6 9.36 -4.63 -7.70
C ASP A 6 8.36 -3.48 -7.50
N ILE A 7 8.86 -2.35 -6.98
CA ILE A 7 8.06 -1.15 -6.66
C ILE A 7 8.65 0.01 -7.44
N LYS A 8 7.86 0.61 -8.35
CA LYS A 8 8.06 2.00 -8.75
C LYS A 8 6.77 2.63 -9.28
N ALA A 9 6.44 3.79 -8.74
CA ALA A 9 5.29 4.60 -9.12
C ALA A 9 5.66 5.63 -10.20
N CYS A 10 4.64 6.20 -10.85
CA CYS A 10 4.79 7.48 -11.57
C CYS A 10 3.49 8.30 -11.46
N LEU A 11 3.59 9.46 -10.80
CA LEU A 11 2.69 10.62 -10.94
C LEU A 11 3.20 11.45 -12.15
N HIS A 12 2.47 12.37 -12.82
CA HIS A 12 1.38 13.22 -12.32
C HIS A 12 0.54 13.92 -13.43
N CYS A 13 -0.47 14.70 -13.00
CA CYS A 13 -1.30 15.71 -13.70
C CYS A 13 -2.56 15.16 -14.42
N GLY A 14 -3.81 15.43 -14.03
CA GLY A 14 -4.44 16.29 -12.99
C GLY A 14 -5.69 17.00 -13.57
N ALA A 15 -6.86 17.15 -12.94
CA ALA A 15 -7.44 16.78 -11.63
C ALA A 15 -8.91 16.26 -11.87
N ASP A 16 -9.73 15.76 -10.93
CA ASP A 16 -10.11 16.26 -9.59
C ASP A 16 -10.00 15.22 -8.44
N VAL A 17 -9.75 15.70 -7.21
CA VAL A 17 -9.43 14.87 -6.03
C VAL A 17 -10.07 15.46 -4.74
N ILE A 18 -10.60 14.62 -3.84
CA ILE A 18 -10.96 14.97 -2.44
C ILE A 18 -9.92 14.35 -1.47
N VAL A 19 -9.82 14.95 -0.28
CA VAL A 19 -8.57 15.46 0.31
C VAL A 19 -8.65 15.58 1.83
N ASN A 20 -7.54 15.33 2.54
CA ASN A 20 -7.27 15.84 3.91
C ASN A 20 -5.77 15.77 4.28
N LEU A 21 -5.24 16.49 5.28
CA LEU A 21 -3.85 16.26 5.74
C LEU A 21 -3.64 16.74 7.19
N ALA A 22 -2.66 16.13 7.87
CA ALA A 22 -2.15 16.57 9.16
C ALA A 22 -0.63 16.30 9.22
N LEU A 23 0.12 17.18 9.87
CA LEU A 23 1.59 17.13 9.97
C LEU A 23 2.05 17.06 11.43
N LYS A 24 3.26 16.52 11.65
CA LYS A 24 3.95 16.50 12.95
C LYS A 24 5.46 16.50 12.76
N GLU A 25 6.16 17.38 13.47
CA GLU A 25 7.62 17.46 13.46
C GLU A 25 8.27 16.92 14.75
N ARG A 26 9.56 16.60 14.70
CA ARG A 26 10.43 16.45 15.89
C ARG A 26 11.87 16.88 15.57
N HIS A 27 12.47 17.57 16.54
CA HIS A 27 13.79 18.21 16.49
C HIS A 27 15.01 17.27 16.42
N SER A 28 16.18 17.87 16.19
CA SER A 28 17.42 17.22 15.75
C SER A 28 18.64 17.42 16.68
N ARG A 29 19.59 16.46 16.62
CA ARG A 29 21.07 16.63 16.81
C ARG A 29 21.55 16.98 18.25
N LEU A 30 22.82 16.81 18.67
CA LEU A 30 24.12 16.47 18.04
C LEU A 30 25.14 15.93 19.10
N THR A 31 26.45 15.99 18.79
CA THR A 31 27.66 15.87 19.67
C THR A 31 28.18 14.43 19.89
N SER A 32 29.50 14.15 19.99
CA SER A 32 30.77 14.88 19.72
C SER A 32 31.88 13.84 19.48
N TYR A 33 33.10 14.23 19.07
CA TYR A 33 34.37 13.98 19.80
C TYR A 33 35.60 14.46 19.00
N ARG A 34 36.72 14.67 19.68
CA ARG A 34 37.85 15.53 19.27
C ARG A 34 39.06 14.71 18.78
N ALA A 35 39.86 15.32 17.90
CA ALA A 35 41.33 15.47 17.89
C ALA A 35 42.20 14.45 18.67
N GLU A 36 43.42 14.07 18.27
CA GLU A 36 44.42 14.71 17.38
C GLU A 36 45.56 13.69 17.08
N LEU A 37 46.42 13.92 16.08
CA LEU A 37 47.88 13.63 16.09
C LEU A 37 48.55 13.97 14.75
N MET A 38 49.55 14.85 14.78
CA MET A 38 50.35 15.37 13.65
C MET A 38 51.73 14.63 13.60
N GLU A 39 52.67 14.73 12.64
CA GLU A 39 52.99 15.82 11.70
C GLU A 39 53.42 15.42 10.27
N PHE A 40 53.83 14.18 9.97
CA PHE A 40 54.09 13.78 8.56
C PHE A 40 52.83 13.82 7.68
N GLY A 41 51.66 13.94 8.32
CA GLY A 41 50.38 14.10 7.66
C GLY A 41 50.29 15.35 6.79
N LEU A 42 50.78 16.53 7.19
CA LEU A 42 50.34 17.82 6.61
C LEU A 42 50.38 17.92 5.08
N VAL A 43 51.42 17.39 4.42
CA VAL A 43 51.50 17.41 2.94
C VAL A 43 50.58 16.38 2.29
N HIS A 44 50.46 15.17 2.87
CA HIS A 44 49.52 14.14 2.40
C HIS A 44 48.06 14.44 2.79
N ILE A 45 47.85 15.23 3.84
CA ILE A 45 46.57 15.80 4.26
C ILE A 45 46.21 16.96 3.34
N LEU A 46 47.14 17.82 2.89
CA LEU A 46 46.84 18.84 1.89
C LEU A 46 46.54 18.24 0.51
N LEU A 47 47.36 17.30 0.03
CA LEU A 47 47.08 16.56 -1.21
C LEU A 47 45.80 15.72 -1.10
N GLY A 48 45.59 15.08 0.04
CA GLY A 48 44.39 14.32 0.36
C GLY A 48 43.13 15.20 0.46
N LEU A 49 43.23 16.40 1.06
CA LEU A 49 42.15 17.38 1.15
C LEU A 49 41.83 17.96 -0.23
N VAL A 50 42.83 18.28 -1.06
CA VAL A 50 42.58 18.74 -2.44
C VAL A 50 41.93 17.63 -3.27
N SER A 51 42.40 16.38 -3.16
CA SER A 51 41.76 15.22 -3.81
C SER A 51 40.34 14.94 -3.27
N PHE A 52 40.12 15.10 -1.97
CA PHE A 52 38.83 14.91 -1.32
C PHE A 52 37.84 16.02 -1.66
N LEU A 53 38.29 17.28 -1.75
CA LEU A 53 37.51 18.42 -2.24
C LEU A 53 37.08 18.20 -3.70
N LEU A 54 38.01 17.76 -4.57
CA LEU A 54 37.69 17.39 -5.96
C LEU A 54 36.74 16.18 -6.06
N PHE A 55 36.77 15.25 -5.09
CA PHE A 55 35.81 14.15 -5.01
C PHE A 55 34.44 14.57 -4.46
N LEU A 56 34.36 15.62 -3.63
CA LEU A 56 33.12 16.10 -3.03
C LEU A 56 32.18 16.78 -4.04
N ASP A 57 32.73 17.50 -5.04
CA ASP A 57 31.92 18.12 -6.11
C ASP A 57 31.38 17.09 -7.13
N GLY A 58 31.92 15.87 -7.16
CA GLY A 58 31.47 14.80 -8.07
C GLY A 58 30.10 14.19 -7.73
N CYS A 59 29.55 14.45 -6.54
CA CYS A 59 28.32 13.83 -6.06
C CYS A 59 27.06 14.70 -6.22
N HIS A 60 26.98 15.52 -7.28
CA HIS A 60 25.71 16.11 -7.73
C HIS A 60 24.80 15.05 -8.40
N SER A 61 24.41 14.05 -7.60
CA SER A 61 23.33 13.12 -7.94
C SER A 61 22.04 13.92 -8.08
N GLN A 62 21.72 14.29 -9.33
CA GLN A 62 20.43 14.82 -9.76
C GLN A 62 19.33 13.81 -9.41
N LYS A 63 18.91 13.83 -8.13
CA LYS A 63 17.64 13.25 -7.71
C LYS A 63 16.58 14.05 -8.46
N LYS A 64 16.15 13.53 -9.61
CA LYS A 64 14.89 13.93 -10.25
C LYS A 64 13.79 13.65 -9.23
N ALA A 65 13.50 14.64 -8.39
CA ALA A 65 12.36 14.60 -7.52
C ALA A 65 11.14 14.46 -8.44
N PHE A 66 10.39 13.39 -8.27
CA PHE A 66 9.04 13.33 -8.83
C PHE A 66 8.32 14.60 -8.38
N PRO A 67 7.63 15.32 -9.28
CA PRO A 67 6.89 16.51 -8.90
C PRO A 67 5.99 16.18 -7.72
N LYS A 68 6.34 16.67 -6.53
CA LYS A 68 5.50 16.50 -5.36
C LYS A 68 4.25 17.29 -5.66
N ASP A 69 3.13 16.59 -5.83
CA ASP A 69 1.87 17.27 -6.01
C ASP A 69 1.68 18.24 -4.83
N GLN A 70 1.52 19.52 -5.13
CA GLN A 70 1.35 20.58 -4.12
C GLN A 70 -0.04 20.51 -3.46
N SER A 71 -0.80 19.48 -3.82
CA SER A 71 -1.94 19.01 -3.08
C SER A 71 -1.42 18.09 -1.95
N ASP A 72 -1.16 18.68 -0.77
CA ASP A 72 -0.85 17.95 0.48
C ASP A 72 -2.10 17.86 1.40
N LYS A 73 -3.08 16.94 1.27
CA LYS A 73 -3.47 16.26 0.03
C LYS A 73 -4.07 14.81 0.04
N LYS A 74 -4.48 14.17 1.18
CA LYS A 74 -4.89 12.72 1.29
C LYS A 74 -5.79 12.26 0.13
N PRO A 75 -5.35 11.35 -0.74
CA PRO A 75 -6.11 10.97 -1.94
C PRO A 75 -7.36 10.16 -1.61
N ASN A 76 -8.42 10.33 -2.40
CA ASN A 76 -9.53 9.38 -2.46
C ASN A 76 -9.03 7.99 -2.86
N ILE A 77 -9.45 6.95 -2.12
CA ILE A 77 -9.11 5.55 -2.44
C ILE A 77 -10.40 4.84 -2.89
N ILE A 78 -10.41 4.39 -4.15
CA ILE A 78 -11.48 3.55 -4.70
C ILE A 78 -10.90 2.15 -4.92
N PHE A 79 -11.38 1.18 -4.15
CA PHE A 79 -10.98 -0.22 -4.29
C PHE A 79 -12.09 -1.03 -4.97
N ILE A 80 -11.79 -1.60 -6.14
CA ILE A 80 -12.72 -2.43 -6.92
C ILE A 80 -12.19 -3.86 -6.91
N LEU A 81 -13.03 -4.81 -6.51
CA LEU A 81 -12.72 -6.23 -6.50
C LEU A 81 -13.81 -7.01 -7.26
N THR A 82 -13.42 -7.65 -8.35
CA THR A 82 -14.26 -8.58 -9.08
C THR A 82 -14.30 -9.94 -8.38
N ASP A 83 -15.34 -10.72 -8.64
CA ASP A 83 -15.56 -12.06 -8.07
C ASP A 83 -15.45 -13.08 -9.20
N ASP A 84 -14.73 -14.17 -8.96
CA ASP A 84 -14.48 -15.28 -9.90
C ASP A 84 -13.99 -14.87 -11.31
N GLN A 85 -13.38 -13.68 -11.46
CA GLN A 85 -12.74 -13.24 -12.69
C GLN A 85 -11.36 -13.87 -12.85
N ASP A 86 -11.15 -14.61 -13.93
CA ASP A 86 -9.92 -15.33 -14.20
C ASP A 86 -9.09 -14.69 -15.33
N VAL A 87 -7.78 -15.00 -15.34
CA VAL A 87 -6.84 -14.54 -16.37
C VAL A 87 -6.65 -15.55 -17.50
N THR A 88 -7.00 -16.82 -17.28
CA THR A 88 -6.70 -17.94 -18.21
C THR A 88 -7.69 -18.06 -19.37
N MET A 89 -8.95 -17.74 -19.14
CA MET A 89 -10.04 -17.68 -20.12
C MET A 89 -10.26 -16.24 -20.63
N ASN A 90 -9.35 -15.32 -20.28
CA ASN A 90 -9.42 -13.89 -20.58
C ASN A 90 -10.72 -13.22 -20.07
N GLY A 91 -11.09 -13.45 -18.81
CA GLY A 91 -12.32 -12.91 -18.20
C GLY A 91 -12.44 -11.38 -18.20
N ILE A 92 -11.39 -10.64 -18.55
CA ILE A 92 -11.41 -9.17 -18.72
C ILE A 92 -11.72 -8.71 -20.15
N THR A 93 -11.55 -9.56 -21.17
CA THR A 93 -11.80 -9.23 -22.59
C THR A 93 -13.16 -8.58 -22.88
N PRO A 94 -14.32 -9.01 -22.30
CA PRO A 94 -15.59 -8.32 -22.55
C PRO A 94 -15.66 -6.91 -21.96
N MET A 95 -14.83 -6.58 -20.96
CA MET A 95 -14.82 -5.31 -20.25
C MET A 95 -14.00 -4.24 -20.98
N LYS A 96 -14.33 -3.97 -22.25
CA LYS A 96 -13.54 -3.07 -23.14
C LYS A 96 -13.35 -1.66 -22.57
N GLN A 97 -14.41 -1.08 -22.00
CA GLN A 97 -14.36 0.24 -21.38
C GLN A 97 -13.46 0.25 -20.13
N THR A 98 -13.49 -0.81 -19.31
CA THR A 98 -12.64 -0.94 -18.12
C THR A 98 -11.17 -1.06 -18.50
N GLN A 99 -10.84 -1.85 -19.53
CA GLN A 99 -9.49 -1.91 -20.07
C GLN A 99 -9.04 -0.53 -20.56
N LYS A 100 -9.82 0.13 -21.41
CA LYS A 100 -9.47 1.47 -21.94
C LYS A 100 -9.31 2.56 -20.88
N LEU A 101 -10.16 2.58 -19.86
CA LEU A 101 -10.23 3.67 -18.87
C LEU A 101 -9.42 3.43 -17.59
N ILE A 102 -9.04 2.18 -17.29
CA ILE A 102 -8.33 1.81 -16.05
C ILE A 102 -7.06 1.00 -16.36
N GLY A 103 -7.11 0.03 -17.27
CA GLY A 103 -5.96 -0.80 -17.65
C GLY A 103 -4.92 -0.02 -18.46
N ASP A 104 -5.33 0.51 -19.62
CA ASP A 104 -4.49 1.22 -20.59
C ASP A 104 -4.07 2.61 -20.09
N ALA A 105 -4.94 3.25 -19.30
CA ALA A 105 -4.70 4.57 -18.71
C ALA A 105 -4.00 4.52 -17.33
N GLY A 106 -3.80 3.33 -16.78
CA GLY A 106 -3.26 3.11 -15.44
C GLY A 106 -2.02 2.20 -15.45
N MET A 107 -1.86 1.43 -14.37
CA MET A 107 -0.77 0.47 -14.22
C MET A 107 -1.33 -0.93 -13.99
N THR A 108 -0.99 -1.86 -14.89
CA THR A 108 -1.42 -3.26 -14.81
C THR A 108 -0.30 -4.13 -14.24
N PHE A 109 -0.60 -4.87 -13.17
CA PHE A 109 0.32 -5.83 -12.58
C PHE A 109 0.19 -7.19 -13.28
N THR A 110 1.20 -7.57 -14.07
CA THR A 110 1.26 -8.89 -14.73
C THR A 110 1.49 -10.05 -13.76
N ASN A 111 2.01 -9.77 -12.56
CA ASN A 111 2.32 -10.75 -11.52
C ASN A 111 1.58 -10.41 -10.21
N MET A 112 0.24 -10.49 -10.25
CA MET A 112 -0.62 -10.36 -9.08
C MET A 112 -1.22 -11.72 -8.71
N PHE A 113 -1.10 -12.12 -7.46
CA PHE A 113 -1.54 -13.44 -6.98
C PHE A 113 -2.53 -13.30 -5.82
N ALA A 114 -3.65 -14.03 -5.88
CA ALA A 114 -4.49 -14.25 -4.72
C ALA A 114 -3.77 -15.19 -3.72
N SER A 115 -3.95 -14.98 -2.41
CA SER A 115 -3.41 -15.86 -1.38
C SER A 115 -4.03 -17.27 -1.42
N THR A 116 -5.22 -17.39 -2.00
CA THR A 116 -5.99 -18.64 -2.15
C THR A 116 -7.09 -18.47 -3.20
N PRO A 117 -7.47 -19.53 -3.93
CA PRO A 117 -8.57 -19.52 -4.89
C PRO A 117 -9.97 -19.72 -4.23
N ILE A 118 -10.15 -19.32 -2.97
CA ILE A 118 -11.41 -19.48 -2.23
C ILE A 118 -11.89 -18.11 -1.74
N CYS A 119 -13.15 -17.74 -2.05
CA CYS A 119 -13.68 -16.39 -1.90
C CYS A 119 -13.42 -15.76 -0.52
N CYS A 120 -13.88 -16.39 0.56
CA CYS A 120 -13.75 -15.87 1.92
C CYS A 120 -12.31 -15.65 2.37
N PRO A 121 -11.44 -16.69 2.43
CA PRO A 121 -10.07 -16.50 2.89
C PRO A 121 -9.26 -15.57 1.98
N SER A 122 -9.54 -15.52 0.67
CA SER A 122 -8.91 -14.56 -0.26
C SER A 122 -9.29 -13.11 0.08
N ARG A 123 -10.59 -12.84 0.23
CA ARG A 123 -11.12 -11.52 0.64
C ARG A 123 -10.65 -11.13 2.04
N SER A 124 -10.60 -12.07 2.98
CA SER A 124 -10.02 -11.88 4.31
C SER A 124 -8.55 -11.46 4.25
N SER A 125 -7.74 -12.10 3.38
CA SER A 125 -6.34 -11.70 3.18
C SER A 125 -6.22 -10.29 2.59
N ILE A 126 -7.04 -9.96 1.57
CA ILE A 126 -7.09 -8.62 0.96
C ILE A 126 -7.47 -7.55 1.98
N LEU A 127 -8.51 -7.81 2.78
CA LEU A 127 -9.04 -6.85 3.75
C LEU A 127 -8.04 -6.56 4.90
N THR A 128 -7.29 -7.56 5.35
CA THR A 128 -6.42 -7.48 6.55
C THR A 128 -4.93 -7.40 6.26
N GLY A 129 -4.50 -7.56 5.01
CA GLY A 129 -3.09 -7.66 4.62
C GLY A 129 -2.38 -8.92 5.15
N ASN A 130 -3.11 -9.88 5.73
CA ASN A 130 -2.57 -11.05 6.40
C ASN A 130 -2.78 -12.34 5.60
N TYR A 131 -1.95 -13.36 5.84
CA TYR A 131 -2.17 -14.70 5.33
C TYR A 131 -3.21 -15.48 6.17
N ILE A 132 -3.72 -16.57 5.59
CA ILE A 132 -4.77 -17.44 6.15
C ILE A 132 -4.44 -17.93 7.57
N HIS A 133 -3.18 -18.29 7.82
CA HIS A 133 -2.72 -18.77 9.14
C HIS A 133 -2.70 -17.69 10.23
N ASN A 134 -2.79 -16.39 9.86
CA ASN A 134 -2.90 -15.28 10.80
C ASN A 134 -4.37 -14.90 11.05
N HIS A 135 -5.18 -14.83 9.98
CA HIS A 135 -6.56 -14.34 10.07
C HIS A 135 -7.61 -15.45 10.27
N ASN A 136 -7.22 -16.73 10.19
CA ASN A 136 -7.97 -17.94 10.53
C ASN A 136 -9.31 -18.19 9.80
N ALA A 137 -9.81 -17.27 8.97
CA ALA A 137 -10.77 -17.60 7.93
C ALA A 137 -10.11 -18.55 6.91
N VAL A 138 -10.59 -19.80 6.82
CA VAL A 138 -9.95 -20.91 6.06
C VAL A 138 -10.79 -21.43 4.89
N ASN A 139 -12.11 -21.27 4.93
CA ASN A 139 -13.01 -21.71 3.87
C ASN A 139 -14.25 -20.80 3.78
N ASN A 140 -15.27 -21.21 3.01
CA ASN A 140 -16.47 -20.42 2.75
C ASN A 140 -17.63 -20.62 3.75
N THR A 141 -17.44 -21.30 4.89
CA THR A 141 -18.47 -21.54 5.91
C THR A 141 -18.22 -20.73 7.18
N ILE A 142 -19.26 -20.60 8.02
CA ILE A 142 -19.16 -19.97 9.35
C ILE A 142 -18.15 -20.73 10.23
N GLN A 143 -18.11 -22.06 10.14
CA GLN A 143 -17.17 -22.92 10.88
C GLN A 143 -15.72 -22.73 10.42
N GLY A 144 -15.50 -22.38 9.14
CA GLY A 144 -14.20 -21.92 8.64
C GLY A 144 -13.93 -20.43 8.86
N HIS A 145 -14.58 -19.83 9.88
CA HIS A 145 -14.57 -18.43 10.28
C HIS A 145 -15.01 -17.39 9.22
N CYS A 146 -15.60 -17.79 8.08
CA CYS A 146 -16.08 -16.78 7.13
C CYS A 146 -17.31 -16.04 7.67
N SER A 147 -17.22 -14.70 7.76
CA SER A 147 -18.27 -13.84 8.36
C SER A 147 -18.71 -14.26 9.77
N SER A 148 -17.89 -15.05 10.48
CA SER A 148 -18.25 -15.56 11.80
C SER A 148 -18.18 -14.47 12.87
N THR A 149 -18.69 -14.77 14.07
CA THR A 149 -18.61 -13.85 15.21
C THR A 149 -17.17 -13.59 15.63
N GLU A 150 -16.30 -14.59 15.47
CA GLU A 150 -14.86 -14.54 15.72
C GLU A 150 -14.15 -13.61 14.70
N TRP A 151 -14.52 -13.71 13.42
CA TRP A 151 -14.04 -12.79 12.38
C TRP A 151 -14.42 -11.34 12.70
N GLN A 152 -15.72 -11.09 12.97
CA GLN A 152 -16.27 -9.77 13.27
C GLN A 152 -15.64 -9.15 14.52
N ASN A 153 -15.34 -9.96 15.54
CA ASN A 153 -14.77 -9.47 16.78
C ASN A 153 -13.25 -9.31 16.78
N GLY A 154 -12.53 -9.95 15.86
CA GLY A 154 -11.07 -9.90 15.75
C GLY A 154 -10.57 -9.29 14.42
N PRO A 155 -10.27 -10.11 13.39
CA PRO A 155 -9.69 -9.65 12.13
C PRO A 155 -10.40 -8.46 11.45
N GLU A 156 -11.72 -8.41 11.49
CA GLU A 156 -12.51 -7.35 10.85
C GLU A 156 -12.18 -5.93 11.36
N LYS A 157 -11.81 -5.81 12.64
CA LYS A 157 -11.44 -4.53 13.27
C LYS A 157 -10.07 -4.02 12.83
N ASN A 158 -9.27 -4.86 12.18
CA ASN A 158 -7.92 -4.57 11.70
C ASN A 158 -7.84 -4.66 10.16
N THR A 159 -8.92 -4.28 9.49
CA THR A 159 -8.96 -4.18 8.03
C THR A 159 -8.41 -2.84 7.55
N PHE A 160 -7.96 -2.75 6.30
CA PHE A 160 -7.51 -1.48 5.72
C PHE A 160 -8.61 -0.41 5.79
N ALA A 161 -9.89 -0.80 5.65
CA ALA A 161 -11.03 0.09 5.83
C ALA A 161 -11.17 0.59 7.27
N ALA A 162 -11.00 -0.27 8.28
CA ALA A 162 -10.99 0.14 9.69
C ALA A 162 -9.84 1.11 10.00
N HIS A 163 -8.64 0.85 9.47
CA HIS A 163 -7.49 1.77 9.60
C HIS A 163 -7.74 3.11 8.90
N LEU A 164 -8.32 3.11 7.68
CA LEU A 164 -8.71 4.35 6.99
C LEU A 164 -9.77 5.14 7.78
N LYS A 165 -10.79 4.47 8.36
CA LYS A 165 -11.79 5.12 9.23
C LYS A 165 -11.12 5.76 10.46
N ALA A 166 -10.18 5.08 11.10
CA ALA A 166 -9.40 5.65 12.22
C ALA A 166 -8.54 6.86 11.80
N GLU A 167 -8.06 6.85 10.54
CA GLU A 167 -7.37 7.98 9.90
C GLU A 167 -8.32 9.07 9.34
N ASN A 168 -9.58 9.10 9.79
CA ASN A 168 -10.61 10.07 9.42
C ASN A 168 -11.00 10.08 7.93
N TYR A 169 -10.93 8.94 7.24
CA TYR A 169 -11.60 8.76 5.95
C TYR A 169 -13.08 8.40 6.14
N THR A 170 -13.94 8.99 5.30
CA THR A 170 -15.31 8.51 5.12
C THR A 170 -15.28 7.21 4.33
N THR A 171 -15.46 6.08 5.01
CA THR A 171 -15.46 4.75 4.38
C THR A 171 -16.87 4.33 3.96
N PHE A 172 -17.02 3.88 2.73
CA PHE A 172 -18.25 3.26 2.21
C PHE A 172 -17.93 1.90 1.58
N PHE A 173 -18.89 0.97 1.64
CA PHE A 173 -18.78 -0.36 1.05
C PHE A 173 -20.08 -0.75 0.34
N ALA A 174 -19.97 -1.32 -0.86
CA ALA A 174 -21.10 -1.88 -1.61
C ALA A 174 -20.70 -3.21 -2.29
N GLY A 175 -21.66 -4.12 -2.40
CA GLY A 175 -21.48 -5.43 -3.04
C GLY A 175 -21.28 -6.58 -2.05
N LYS A 176 -20.59 -7.63 -2.50
CA LYS A 176 -20.31 -8.84 -1.72
C LYS A 176 -19.08 -8.61 -0.83
N TYR A 177 -19.25 -8.69 0.48
CA TYR A 177 -18.15 -8.48 1.45
C TYR A 177 -17.36 -9.78 1.68
N LEU A 178 -17.99 -10.73 2.36
CA LEU A 178 -17.57 -12.11 2.60
C LEU A 178 -18.79 -13.03 2.40
N ASN A 179 -18.62 -14.34 2.22
CA ASN A 179 -19.77 -15.24 2.05
C ASN A 179 -20.50 -15.42 3.37
N GLN A 180 -21.75 -14.97 3.44
CA GLN A 180 -22.64 -15.27 4.56
C GLN A 180 -23.44 -16.53 4.23
N VAL A 181 -23.09 -17.65 4.88
CA VAL A 181 -23.95 -18.83 4.87
C VAL A 181 -25.12 -18.58 5.83
N SER A 182 -26.35 -18.74 5.35
CA SER A 182 -27.65 -18.57 6.03
C SER A 182 -28.18 -17.12 6.22
N GLY A 183 -29.07 -16.72 5.28
CA GLY A 183 -30.35 -16.04 5.54
C GLY A 183 -30.37 -14.59 6.05
N ARG A 184 -29.30 -14.09 6.67
CA ARG A 184 -29.24 -12.69 7.11
C ARG A 184 -28.88 -11.80 5.93
N LYS A 185 -29.69 -10.75 5.73
CA LYS A 185 -29.40 -9.68 4.78
C LYS A 185 -28.00 -9.14 5.07
N SER A 186 -27.28 -8.74 4.03
CA SER A 186 -26.05 -7.98 4.17
C SER A 186 -26.26 -6.87 5.19
N VAL A 187 -25.65 -7.03 6.36
CA VAL A 187 -25.50 -5.96 7.32
C VAL A 187 -24.70 -4.91 6.57
N LEU A 188 -25.39 -3.86 6.09
CA LEU A 188 -24.74 -2.57 5.88
C LEU A 188 -23.95 -2.35 7.15
N VAL A 189 -22.63 -2.18 7.02
CA VAL A 189 -21.77 -2.00 8.18
C VAL A 189 -22.16 -0.68 8.82
N ASN A 190 -23.17 -0.74 9.70
CA ASN A 190 -23.64 0.35 10.54
C ASN A 190 -22.54 0.58 11.57
N ASN A 191 -21.48 1.21 11.08
CA ASN A 191 -20.24 1.49 11.77
C ASN A 191 -20.45 2.74 12.64
N THR A 192 -21.55 2.72 13.41
CA THR A 192 -21.97 3.72 14.39
C THR A 192 -21.44 3.31 15.75
N ALA A 193 -20.46 4.09 16.25
CA ALA A 193 -19.70 3.89 17.48
C ALA A 193 -18.87 2.59 17.52
#